data_AF-A0A7X8Z5R5-F1
#
_entry.id   AF-A0A7X8Z5R5-F1
#
_cell.length_a   1.000
_cell.length_b   1.000
_cell.length_c   1.000
_cell.angle_alpha   90.00
_cell.angle_beta   90.00
_cell.angle_gamma   90.00
#
_symmetry.space_group_name_H-M   'P 1'
#
loop_
_entity.id
_entity.type
_entity.pdbx_description
1 polymer ?
#
loop_
_entity_poly.entity_id
_entity_poly.type
_entity_poly.pdbx_seq_one_letter_code
_entity_poly.pdbx_strand_id
1 'polypeptide(L)'
;MFGGKKQKDPAGRLHRSDLRFFAGTIAVFLLFCLSASWWQGRQVIPEGVTIAGISLSGLPPEKAAVFLSHRLGFFLERRVELIDNSFVFRFIPSEWGFYLDYPELAAQAFTHGRAGGPFRHWWQRR
;
A
#
# COMPACT_ATOMS: atom_id res chain seq x y z
N MET A 1 -51.34 61.36 -12.79
CA MET A 1 -49.92 61.26 -13.21
C MET A 1 -49.09 60.76 -12.04
N PHE A 2 -48.05 59.99 -12.35
CA PHE A 2 -47.07 59.33 -11.44
C PHE A 2 -47.60 58.15 -10.64
N GLY A 3 -46.99 56.97 -10.65
CA GLY A 3 -45.68 56.56 -11.14
C GLY A 3 -45.25 55.37 -10.30
N GLY A 4 -45.15 54.19 -10.91
CA GLY A 4 -44.95 52.94 -10.19
C GLY A 4 -43.60 52.83 -9.49
N LYS A 5 -43.58 52.06 -8.40
CA LYS A 5 -42.38 51.38 -7.93
C LYS A 5 -42.71 49.90 -7.76
N LYS A 6 -42.34 49.10 -8.76
CA LYS A 6 -42.30 47.65 -8.60
C LYS A 6 -41.15 47.31 -7.65
N GLN A 7 -41.54 46.84 -6.48
CA GLN A 7 -40.67 46.19 -5.52
C GLN A 7 -40.01 44.98 -6.20
N LYS A 8 -38.69 44.98 -6.22
CA LYS A 8 -37.87 43.98 -6.89
C LYS A 8 -37.48 42.95 -5.84
N ASP A 9 -38.27 41.88 -5.72
CA ASP A 9 -37.95 40.75 -4.85
C ASP A 9 -36.72 40.01 -5.41
N PRO A 10 -35.59 39.89 -4.68
CA PRO A 10 -34.48 39.03 -5.07
C PRO A 10 -34.75 37.60 -4.58
N ALA A 11 -35.91 37.05 -4.91
CA ALA A 11 -36.25 35.68 -4.56
C ALA A 11 -35.62 34.73 -5.60
N GLY A 12 -34.41 34.26 -5.27
CA GLY A 12 -33.99 32.88 -5.50
C GLY A 12 -34.15 32.32 -6.91
N ARG A 13 -33.65 33.01 -7.94
CA ARG A 13 -33.41 32.36 -9.24
C ARG A 13 -32.06 31.66 -9.18
N LEU A 14 -31.98 30.59 -8.39
CA LEU A 14 -30.85 29.66 -8.46
C LEU A 14 -30.82 29.14 -9.90
N HIS A 15 -29.79 29.54 -10.64
CA HIS A 15 -29.75 29.33 -12.08
C HIS A 15 -29.73 27.81 -12.31
N ARG A 16 -30.71 27.30 -13.05
CA ARG A 16 -30.84 25.86 -13.38
C ARG A 16 -29.57 25.31 -14.06
N SER A 17 -28.75 26.20 -14.61
CA SER A 17 -27.40 25.93 -15.11
C SER A 17 -26.37 25.68 -14.01
N ASP A 18 -26.39 26.42 -12.90
CA ASP A 18 -25.43 26.26 -11.81
C ASP A 18 -25.58 24.88 -11.17
N LEU A 19 -26.83 24.44 -10.97
CA LEU A 19 -27.14 23.09 -10.47
C LEU A 19 -26.61 21.98 -11.41
N ARG A 20 -26.63 22.21 -12.73
CA ARG A 20 -26.09 21.27 -13.73
C ARG A 20 -24.57 21.24 -13.73
N PHE A 21 -23.90 22.38 -13.54
CA PHE A 21 -22.45 22.43 -13.37
C PHE A 21 -22.02 21.70 -12.11
N PHE A 22 -22.65 21.97 -10.97
CA PHE A 22 -22.36 21.28 -9.71
C PHE A 22 -22.57 19.76 -9.83
N ALA A 23 -23.70 19.33 -10.40
CA ALA A 23 -23.96 17.91 -10.64
C ALA A 23 -22.91 17.25 -11.55
N GLY A 24 -22.46 17.96 -12.59
CA GLY A 24 -21.39 17.50 -13.47
C GLY A 24 -20.06 17.33 -12.74
N THR A 25 -19.63 18.34 -11.97
CA THR A 25 -18.40 18.24 -11.16
C THR A 25 -18.47 17.12 -10.12
N ILE A 26 -19.62 16.94 -9.46
CA ILE A 26 -19.82 15.84 -8.50
C ILE A 26 -19.72 14.49 -9.21
N ALA A 27 -20.32 14.33 -10.39
CA ALA A 27 -20.23 13.10 -11.17
C ALA A 27 -18.79 12.77 -11.59
N VAL A 28 -18.02 13.77 -12.05
CA VAL A 28 -16.60 13.61 -12.38
C VAL A 28 -15.77 13.26 -11.14
N PHE A 29 -16.04 13.91 -10.02
CA PHE A 29 -15.35 13.64 -8.76
C PHE A 29 -15.64 12.22 -8.24
N LEU A 30 -16.90 11.78 -8.31
CA LEU A 30 -17.28 10.41 -7.96
C LEU A 30 -16.63 9.38 -8.88
N LEU A 31 -16.59 9.64 -10.18
CA LEU A 31 -15.90 8.78 -11.15
C LEU A 31 -14.41 8.67 -10.81
N PHE A 32 -13.76 9.79 -10.47
CA PHE A 32 -12.36 9.81 -10.04
C PHE A 32 -12.14 9.01 -8.74
N CYS A 33 -12.99 9.18 -7.73
CA CYS A 33 -12.92 8.42 -6.48
C CYS A 33 -13.13 6.92 -6.70
N LEU A 34 -14.07 6.54 -7.58
CA LEU A 34 -14.28 5.14 -7.99
C LEU A 34 -13.03 4.57 -8.66
N SER A 35 -12.43 5.29 -9.62
CA SER A 35 -11.20 4.86 -10.28
C SER A 35 -10.00 4.75 -9.32
N ALA A 36 -9.86 5.68 -8.38
CA ALA A 36 -8.84 5.63 -7.34
C ALA A 36 -9.03 4.43 -6.40
N SER A 37 -10.27 4.12 -6.01
CA SER A 37 -10.61 2.96 -5.19
C SER A 37 -10.22 1.65 -5.86
N TRP A 38 -10.42 1.52 -7.17
CA TRP A 38 -9.95 0.37 -7.96
C TRP A 38 -8.42 0.22 -7.93
N TRP A 39 -7.68 1.33 -7.91
CA TRP A 39 -6.23 1.31 -7.83
C TRP A 39 -5.73 0.93 -6.42
N GLN A 40 -6.40 1.42 -5.37
CA GLN A 40 -6.12 1.04 -3.98
C GLN A 40 -6.51 -0.40 -3.65
N GLY A 41 -7.49 -0.97 -4.35
CA GLY A 41 -7.87 -2.38 -4.26
C GLY A 41 -6.76 -3.35 -4.63
N ARG A 42 -5.72 -2.91 -5.37
CA ARG A 42 -4.48 -3.66 -5.54
C ARG A 42 -3.66 -3.59 -4.25
N GLN A 43 -3.92 -4.51 -3.33
CA GLN A 43 -3.10 -4.75 -2.13
C GLN A 43 -1.76 -5.38 -2.52
N VAL A 44 -0.89 -4.59 -3.17
CA VAL A 44 0.47 -4.99 -3.52
C VAL A 44 1.49 -4.31 -2.61
N ILE A 45 2.59 -5.01 -2.36
CA ILE A 45 3.73 -4.49 -1.62
C ILE A 45 4.39 -3.36 -2.45
N PRO A 46 4.62 -2.17 -1.87
CA PRO A 46 5.27 -1.05 -2.56
C PRO A 46 6.67 -1.38 -3.08
N GLU A 47 7.12 -0.62 -4.09
CA GLU A 47 8.46 -0.76 -4.66
C GLU A 47 9.57 -0.48 -3.62
N GLY A 48 10.64 -1.27 -3.67
CA GLY A 48 11.82 -1.10 -2.82
C GLY A 48 11.79 -1.90 -1.51
N VAL A 49 10.71 -2.64 -1.24
CA VAL A 49 10.67 -3.54 -0.07
C VAL A 49 11.44 -4.81 -0.39
N THR A 50 12.48 -5.07 0.42
CA THR A 50 13.32 -6.27 0.32
C THR A 50 13.39 -6.97 1.67
N ILE A 51 13.39 -8.30 1.66
CA ILE A 51 13.65 -9.15 2.84
C ILE A 51 14.82 -10.05 2.50
N ALA A 52 15.89 -10.02 3.30
CA ALA A 52 17.10 -10.81 3.07
C ALA A 52 17.66 -10.70 1.63
N GLY A 53 17.56 -9.50 1.02
CA GLY A 53 17.98 -9.25 -0.36
C GLY A 53 16.98 -9.70 -1.45
N ILE A 54 15.84 -10.29 -1.06
CA ILE A 54 14.77 -10.72 -1.97
C ILE A 54 13.77 -9.58 -2.12
N SER A 55 13.58 -9.08 -3.34
CA SER A 55 12.58 -8.05 -3.62
C SER A 55 11.17 -8.64 -3.61
N LEU A 56 10.27 -8.01 -2.83
CA LEU A 56 8.85 -8.36 -2.76
C LEU A 56 7.97 -7.32 -3.47
N SER A 57 8.60 -6.35 -4.12
CA SER A 57 7.96 -5.24 -4.80
C SER A 57 6.93 -5.74 -5.82
N GLY A 58 5.71 -5.21 -5.76
CA GLY A 58 4.64 -5.52 -6.69
C GLY A 58 3.93 -6.86 -6.45
N LEU A 59 4.38 -7.68 -5.49
CA LEU A 59 3.68 -8.90 -5.11
C LEU A 59 2.57 -8.58 -4.10
N PRO A 60 1.38 -9.23 -4.21
CA PRO A 60 0.43 -9.25 -3.11
C PRO A 60 0.99 -10.08 -1.95
N PRO A 61 0.60 -9.77 -0.69
CA PRO A 61 1.17 -10.40 0.51
C PRO A 61 1.06 -11.93 0.50
N GLU A 62 -0.04 -12.47 -0.01
CA GLU A 62 -0.23 -13.93 -0.16
C GLU A 62 0.82 -14.57 -1.07
N LYS A 63 1.08 -13.96 -2.24
CA LYS A 63 2.10 -14.46 -3.18
C LYS A 63 3.50 -14.20 -2.65
N ALA A 64 3.71 -13.10 -1.94
CA ALA A 64 4.98 -12.79 -1.30
C ALA A 64 5.34 -13.84 -0.23
N ALA A 65 4.38 -14.31 0.57
CA ALA A 65 4.61 -15.37 1.56
C ALA A 65 5.06 -16.69 0.90
N VAL A 66 4.40 -17.11 -0.19
CA VAL A 66 4.81 -18.30 -0.96
C VAL A 66 6.18 -18.10 -1.60
N PHE A 67 6.45 -16.92 -2.14
CA PHE A 67 7.75 -16.61 -2.73
C PHE A 67 8.88 -16.63 -1.69
N LEU A 68 8.62 -16.10 -0.50
CA LEU A 68 9.54 -16.15 0.63
C LEU A 68 9.78 -17.58 1.10
N SER A 69 8.75 -18.42 1.19
CA SER A 69 8.93 -19.81 1.64
C SER A 69 9.85 -20.60 0.70
N HIS A 70 9.69 -20.43 -0.62
CA HIS A 70 10.57 -21.06 -1.60
C HIS A 70 12.01 -20.59 -1.52
N ARG A 71 12.23 -19.30 -1.23
CA ARG A 71 13.57 -18.71 -1.27
C ARG A 71 14.30 -18.79 0.06
N LEU A 72 13.56 -18.72 1.17
CA LEU A 72 14.09 -18.72 2.52
C LEU A 72 14.06 -20.09 3.19
N GLY A 73 13.19 -21.00 2.77
CA GLY A 73 13.10 -22.35 3.36
C GLY A 73 14.43 -23.08 3.34
N PHE A 74 15.21 -22.91 2.28
CA PHE A 74 16.55 -23.49 2.15
C PHE A 74 17.55 -23.00 3.22
N PHE A 75 17.38 -21.81 3.80
CA PHE A 75 18.25 -21.36 4.89
C PHE A 75 17.99 -22.13 6.19
N LEU A 76 16.75 -22.58 6.42
CA LEU A 76 16.40 -23.38 7.60
C LEU A 76 16.93 -24.81 7.50
N GLU A 77 17.09 -25.33 6.28
CA GLU A 77 17.60 -26.67 6.00
C GLU A 77 19.13 -26.73 5.93
N ARG A 78 19.80 -25.58 5.81
CA ARG A 78 21.26 -25.52 5.79
C ARG A 78 21.85 -25.63 7.19
N ARG A 79 23.01 -26.28 7.29
CA ARG A 79 23.86 -26.20 8.49
C ARG A 79 24.33 -24.76 8.69
N VAL A 80 24.13 -24.27 9.90
CA VAL A 80 24.65 -22.99 10.37
C VAL A 80 25.73 -23.27 11.41
N GLU A 81 26.81 -22.50 11.35
CA GLU A 81 27.91 -22.57 12.31
C GLU A 81 27.86 -21.34 13.23
N LEU A 82 27.73 -21.58 14.53
CA LEU A 82 27.93 -20.59 15.57
C LEU A 82 29.40 -20.69 16.01
N ILE A 83 30.15 -19.62 15.80
CA ILE A 83 31.57 -19.54 16.16
C ILE A 83 31.67 -18.57 17.34
N ASP A 84 32.05 -19.08 18.50
CA ASP A 84 32.35 -18.28 19.69
C ASP A 84 33.78 -18.57 20.14
N ASN A 85 34.70 -17.65 19.83
CA ASN A 85 36.14 -17.69 20.14
C ASN A 85 36.84 -19.01 19.77
N SER A 86 36.65 -20.06 20.58
CA SER A 86 37.21 -21.42 20.42
C SER A 86 36.17 -22.53 20.26
N PHE A 87 34.87 -22.23 20.37
CA PHE A 87 33.78 -23.18 20.24
C PHE A 87 33.09 -23.02 18.88
N VAL A 88 33.05 -24.10 18.10
CA VAL A 88 32.31 -24.17 16.84
C VAL A 88 31.14 -25.10 17.05
N PHE A 89 29.94 -24.53 17.05
CA PHE A 89 28.70 -25.27 17.17
C PHE A 89 27.96 -25.31 15.84
N ARG A 90 27.74 -26.53 15.31
CA ARG A 90 27.01 -26.71 14.04
C ARG A 90 25.65 -27.30 14.31
N PHE A 91 24.61 -26.67 13.80
CA PHE A 91 23.25 -27.18 13.88
C PHE A 91 22.47 -26.85 12.61
N ILE A 92 21.39 -27.59 12.39
CA ILE A 92 20.42 -27.30 11.35
C ILE A 92 19.22 -26.63 12.05
N PRO A 93 18.88 -25.38 11.70
CA PRO A 93 17.79 -24.66 12.36
C PRO A 93 16.47 -25.44 12.36
N SER A 94 16.10 -26.08 11.25
CA SER A 94 14.83 -26.82 11.16
C SER A 94 14.75 -28.00 12.14
N GLU A 95 15.85 -28.73 12.36
CA GLU A 95 15.92 -29.84 13.33
C GLU A 95 15.80 -29.35 14.78
N TRP A 96 16.11 -28.08 15.01
CA TRP A 96 16.10 -27.42 16.32
C TRP A 96 14.79 -26.68 16.60
N GLY A 97 13.80 -26.83 15.72
CA GLY A 97 12.49 -26.20 15.87
C GLY A 97 12.44 -24.74 15.44
N PHE A 98 13.44 -24.25 14.71
CA PHE A 98 13.36 -22.92 14.10
C PHE A 98 12.46 -22.97 12.87
N TYR A 99 11.48 -22.06 12.82
CA TYR A 99 10.60 -21.85 11.68
C TYR A 99 10.46 -20.35 11.41
N LEU A 100 10.15 -20.02 10.16
CA LEU A 100 9.84 -18.66 9.75
C LEU A 100 8.35 -18.56 9.45
N ASP A 101 7.70 -17.56 10.05
CA ASP A 101 6.31 -17.23 9.74
C ASP A 101 6.28 -16.33 8.48
N TYR A 102 6.19 -16.98 7.31
CA TYR A 102 6.16 -16.27 6.03
C TYR A 102 4.94 -15.36 5.85
N PRO A 103 3.70 -15.75 6.26
CA PRO A 103 2.55 -14.86 6.28
C PRO A 103 2.78 -13.58 7.07
N GLU A 104 3.30 -13.69 8.30
CA GLU A 104 3.56 -12.54 9.16
C GLU A 104 4.67 -11.65 8.57
N LEU A 105 5.75 -12.24 8.05
CA LEU A 105 6.80 -11.49 7.36
C LEU A 105 6.28 -10.72 6.15
N ALA A 106 5.41 -11.34 5.34
CA ALA A 106 4.80 -10.67 4.20
C ALA A 106 3.84 -9.55 4.62
N ALA A 107 3.06 -9.75 5.69
CA ALA A 107 2.17 -8.74 6.25
C ALA A 107 2.95 -7.54 6.82
N GLN A 108 4.06 -7.78 7.50
CA GLN A 108 4.96 -6.73 7.98
C GLN A 108 5.63 -6.00 6.83
N ALA A 109 6.09 -6.71 5.79
CA ALA A 109 6.65 -6.10 4.58
C ALA A 109 5.66 -5.14 3.90
N PHE A 110 4.40 -5.58 3.78
CA PHE A 110 3.32 -4.78 3.23
C PHE A 110 3.02 -3.53 4.07
N THR A 111 2.91 -3.72 5.39
CA THR A 111 2.62 -2.64 6.34
C THR A 111 3.76 -1.62 6.38
N HIS A 112 5.00 -2.08 6.46
CA HIS A 112 6.18 -1.23 6.51
C HIS A 112 6.41 -0.49 5.20
N GLY A 113 6.19 -1.16 4.06
CA GLY A 113 6.23 -0.54 2.74
C GLY A 113 5.22 0.60 2.60
N ARG A 114 4.00 0.44 3.13
CA ARG A 114 2.97 1.50 3.07
C ARG A 114 3.15 2.59 4.12
N ALA A 115 3.71 2.26 5.28
CA ALA A 115 3.98 3.23 6.35
C ALA A 115 5.05 4.27 5.96
N GLY A 116 5.92 3.96 4.99
CA GLY A 116 6.96 4.87 4.51
C GLY A 116 6.44 6.17 3.88
N GLY A 117 5.18 6.23 3.45
CA GLY A 117 4.61 7.37 2.74
C GLY A 117 5.24 7.60 1.35
N PRO A 118 4.49 8.17 0.39
CA PRO A 118 5.02 8.42 -0.97
C PRO A 118 6.25 9.35 -1.00
N PHE A 119 6.42 10.18 0.04
CA PHE A 119 7.53 11.13 0.16
C PHE A 119 8.89 10.45 0.42
N ARG A 120 8.92 9.33 1.17
CA ARG A 120 10.17 8.61 1.48
C ARG A 120 10.72 7.85 0.27
N HIS A 121 9.83 7.34 -0.58
CA HIS A 121 10.20 6.69 -1.84
C HIS A 121 10.75 7.68 -2.89
N TRP A 122 10.37 8.96 -2.84
CA TRP A 122 10.91 9.99 -3.73
C TRP A 122 12.32 10.44 -3.32
N TRP A 123 12.60 10.51 -2.01
CA TRP A 123 13.91 10.92 -1.49
C TRP A 123 15.00 9.85 -1.67
N GLN A 124 14.65 8.56 -1.67
CA GLN A 124 15.61 7.46 -1.89
C GLN A 124 16.00 7.22 -3.35
N ARG A 125 15.33 7.87 -4.32
CA ARG A 125 15.65 7.76 -5.77
C ARG A 125 16.49 8.94 -6.30
N ARG A 126 16.89 9.89 -5.45
CA ARG A 126 17.83 10.97 -5.78
C ARG A 126 19.20 10.65 -5.19
#